data_AF-S3VWU9-F1
#
_entry.id   AF-S3VWU9-F1
#
_cell.length_a   1.000
_cell.length_b   1.000
_cell.length_c   1.000
_cell.angle_alpha   90.00
_cell.angle_beta   90.00
_cell.angle_gamma   90.00
#
_symmetry.space_group_name_H-M   'P 1'
#
loop_
_entity.id
_entity.type
_entity.pdbx_description
1 polymer ?
#
loop_
_entity_poly.entity_id
_entity_poly.type
_entity_poly.pdbx_seq_one_letter_code
_entity_poly.pdbx_strand_id
1 'polypeptide(L)'
;MTVKRVKVDKREEGLILQEYLHLHKTVEAFDSRGLTIKAWSVTLSMAGIGTAILDSTYSILLLSAGSAFLFWIIEGLWKSFQYAYYLRIRMIEGYFSGENKTLTPFQISTSWSTSWRAGGWKRLFWILTWPHIFLPHLATVLAGPLLYAYFVLQ
;
A
#
# COMPACT_ATOMS: atom_id res chain seq x y z
N MET A 1 -13.50 1.48 -37.73
CA MET A 1 -12.23 2.08 -38.21
C MET A 1 -11.08 1.29 -37.64
N THR A 2 -10.46 0.42 -38.43
CA THR A 2 -9.30 -0.37 -38.00
C THR A 2 -8.09 0.55 -38.00
N VAL A 3 -7.66 0.99 -36.82
CA VAL A 3 -6.50 1.87 -36.67
C VAL A 3 -5.27 1.10 -37.15
N LYS A 4 -4.67 1.52 -38.27
CA LYS A 4 -3.41 0.96 -38.77
C LYS A 4 -2.33 1.23 -37.71
N ARG A 5 -1.85 0.18 -37.04
CA ARG A 5 -0.64 0.24 -36.21
C ARG A 5 0.51 0.78 -37.06
N VAL A 6 1.19 1.80 -36.57
CA VAL A 6 2.53 2.16 -37.05
C VAL A 6 3.38 0.89 -36.94
N LYS A 7 4.27 0.61 -37.90
CA LYS A 7 5.21 -0.51 -37.82
C LYS A 7 6.10 -0.28 -36.59
N VAL A 8 5.73 -0.86 -35.45
CA VAL A 8 6.53 -0.82 -34.24
C VAL A 8 7.66 -1.84 -34.42
N ASP A 9 8.88 -1.47 -34.03
CA ASP A 9 9.97 -2.42 -33.91
C ASP A 9 9.57 -3.51 -32.88
N LYS A 10 9.59 -4.78 -33.30
CA LYS A 10 9.34 -5.93 -32.42
C LYS A 10 10.24 -5.93 -31.18
N ARG A 11 11.44 -5.33 -31.28
CA ARG A 11 12.33 -5.15 -30.13
C ARG A 11 11.72 -4.23 -29.09
N GLU A 12 11.18 -3.09 -29.49
CA GLU A 12 10.53 -2.13 -28.58
C GLU A 12 9.31 -2.73 -27.90
N GLU A 13 8.44 -3.45 -28.64
CA GLU A 13 7.32 -4.17 -28.03
C GLU A 13 7.80 -5.18 -26.97
N GLY A 14 8.89 -5.90 -27.26
CA GLY A 14 9.51 -6.83 -26.31
C GLY A 14 10.01 -6.15 -25.04
N LEU A 15 10.60 -4.95 -25.15
CA LEU A 15 11.07 -4.16 -23.99
C LEU A 15 9.90 -3.66 -23.14
N ILE A 16 8.82 -3.19 -23.77
CA ILE A 16 7.62 -2.73 -23.07
C ILE A 16 6.93 -3.89 -22.34
N LEU A 17 6.87 -5.07 -22.97
CA LEU A 17 6.33 -6.28 -22.32
C LEU A 17 7.16 -6.70 -21.12
N GLN A 18 8.50 -6.67 -21.23
CA GLN A 18 9.38 -6.95 -20.09
C GLN A 18 9.17 -5.96 -18.95
N GLU A 19 9.01 -4.68 -19.27
CA GLU A 19 8.67 -3.64 -18.29
C GLU A 19 7.34 -3.92 -17.59
N TYR A 20 6.30 -4.31 -18.35
CA TYR A 20 4.99 -4.67 -17.82
C TYR A 20 5.06 -5.83 -16.82
N LEU A 21 5.74 -6.92 -17.20
CA LEU A 21 5.91 -8.09 -16.34
C LEU A 21 6.72 -7.75 -15.08
N HIS A 22 7.71 -6.87 -15.19
CA HIS A 22 8.47 -6.40 -14.03
C HIS A 22 7.60 -5.54 -13.09
N LEU A 23 6.76 -4.66 -13.63
CA LEU A 23 5.84 -3.84 -12.85
C LEU A 23 4.82 -4.70 -12.10
N HIS A 24 4.25 -5.72 -12.73
CA HIS A 24 3.34 -6.66 -12.07
C HIS A 24 4.00 -7.37 -10.89
N LYS A 25 5.19 -7.95 -11.11
CA LYS A 25 5.96 -8.57 -10.01
C LYS A 25 6.26 -7.58 -8.89
N THR A 26 6.53 -6.33 -9.23
CA THR A 26 6.77 -5.27 -8.24
C THR A 26 5.51 -5.00 -7.42
N VAL A 27 4.35 -4.86 -8.06
CA VAL A 27 3.06 -4.65 -7.39
C VAL A 27 2.68 -5.84 -6.51
N GLU A 28 2.84 -7.08 -6.98
CA GLU A 28 2.63 -8.30 -6.18
C GLU A 28 3.53 -8.33 -4.93
N ALA A 29 4.76 -7.85 -5.03
CA ALA A 29 5.66 -7.74 -3.89
C ALA A 29 5.18 -6.70 -2.85
N PHE A 30 4.44 -5.66 -3.25
CA PHE A 30 3.78 -4.76 -2.30
C PHE A 30 2.64 -5.46 -1.54
N ASP A 31 1.89 -6.33 -2.21
CA ASP A 31 0.79 -7.06 -1.58
C ASP A 31 1.29 -8.06 -0.53
N SER A 32 2.35 -8.81 -0.83
CA SER A 32 2.96 -9.74 0.15
C SER A 32 3.55 -9.01 1.38
N ARG A 33 4.17 -7.84 1.17
CA ARG A 33 4.64 -6.98 2.26
C ARG A 33 3.49 -6.38 3.06
N GLY A 34 2.39 -6.02 2.42
CA GLY A 34 1.15 -5.56 3.08
C GLY A 34 0.59 -6.62 4.03
N LEU A 35 0.52 -7.88 3.61
CA LEU A 35 0.12 -8.99 4.49
C LEU A 35 1.07 -9.16 5.68
N THR A 36 2.37 -9.01 5.44
CA THR A 36 3.39 -9.08 6.49
C THR A 36 3.18 -7.97 7.53
N ILE A 37 2.98 -6.72 7.09
CA ILE A 37 2.71 -5.56 7.96
C ILE A 37 1.47 -5.81 8.84
N LYS A 38 0.38 -6.33 8.26
CA LYS A 38 -0.83 -6.68 9.02
C LYS A 38 -0.56 -7.75 10.07
N ALA A 39 0.17 -8.80 9.70
CA ALA A 39 0.51 -9.88 10.63
C ALA A 39 1.32 -9.37 11.83
N TRP A 40 2.38 -8.60 11.59
CA TRP A 40 3.19 -8.01 12.66
C TRP A 40 2.40 -7.04 13.53
N SER A 41 1.51 -6.25 12.93
CA SER A 41 0.63 -5.34 13.67
C SER A 41 -0.25 -6.11 14.64
N VAL A 42 -0.93 -7.17 14.19
CA VAL A 42 -1.81 -7.99 15.05
C VAL A 42 -1.00 -8.71 16.12
N THR A 43 0.13 -9.33 15.77
CA THR A 43 0.98 -10.06 16.73
C THR A 43 1.50 -9.15 17.84
N LEU A 44 2.08 -8.00 17.50
CA LEU A 44 2.65 -7.09 18.51
C LEU A 44 1.54 -6.49 19.39
N SER A 45 0.42 -6.14 18.78
CA SER A 45 -0.76 -5.61 19.48
C SER A 45 -1.34 -6.61 20.47
N MET A 46 -1.52 -7.86 20.04
CA MET A 46 -2.06 -8.92 20.89
C MET A 46 -1.10 -9.28 22.03
N ALA A 47 0.21 -9.35 21.73
CA ALA A 47 1.22 -9.57 22.75
C ALA A 47 1.19 -8.48 23.83
N GLY A 48 1.16 -7.21 23.41
CA GLY A 48 1.08 -6.08 24.34
C GLY A 48 -0.19 -6.07 25.18
N ILE A 49 -1.36 -6.38 24.59
CA ILE A 49 -2.62 -6.53 25.35
C ILE A 49 -2.52 -7.67 26.37
N GLY A 50 -2.00 -8.84 25.97
CA GLY A 50 -1.80 -9.98 26.86
C GLY A 50 -0.89 -9.65 28.03
N THR A 51 0.28 -9.05 27.77
CA THR A 51 1.22 -8.61 28.81
C THR A 51 0.58 -7.58 29.75
N ALA A 52 -0.18 -6.62 29.23
CA ALA A 52 -0.82 -5.60 30.06
C ALA A 52 -1.80 -6.20 31.09
N ILE A 53 -2.53 -7.24 30.70
CA ILE A 53 -3.51 -7.93 31.56
C ILE A 53 -2.79 -8.83 32.58
N LEU A 54 -1.80 -9.62 32.12
CA LEU A 54 -1.09 -10.58 32.98
C LEU A 54 -0.26 -9.88 34.06
N ASP A 55 0.45 -8.82 33.70
CA ASP A 55 1.36 -8.10 34.61
C ASP A 55 0.68 -6.88 35.26
N SER A 56 -0.63 -6.68 35.02
CA SER A 56 -1.40 -5.51 35.50
C SER A 56 -0.75 -4.16 35.17
N THR A 57 0.06 -4.11 34.11
CA THR A 57 0.79 -2.91 33.67
C THR A 57 0.04 -2.28 32.50
N TYR A 58 -1.06 -1.60 32.82
CA TYR A 58 -2.03 -1.15 31.82
C TYR A 58 -1.50 -0.09 30.85
N SER A 59 -0.42 0.64 31.18
CA SER A 59 0.24 1.58 30.25
C SER A 59 0.70 0.92 28.94
N ILE A 60 0.93 -0.40 28.93
CA ILE A 60 1.26 -1.18 27.73
C ILE A 60 0.09 -1.23 26.73
N LEU A 61 -1.15 -1.04 27.17
CA LEU A 61 -2.32 -0.94 26.27
C LEU A 61 -2.22 0.28 25.36
N LEU A 62 -1.76 1.41 25.89
CA LEU A 62 -1.54 2.63 25.09
C LEU A 62 -0.37 2.44 24.11
N LEU A 63 0.69 1.75 24.53
CA LEU A 63 1.80 1.38 23.65
C LEU A 63 1.33 0.48 22.50
N SER A 64 0.47 -0.50 22.80
CA SER A 64 -0.12 -1.41 21.81
C SER A 64 -0.98 -0.67 20.79
N ALA A 65 -1.83 0.26 21.26
CA ALA A 65 -2.63 1.11 20.38
C ALA A 65 -1.79 2.05 19.53
N GLY A 66 -0.77 2.67 20.12
CA GLY A 66 0.20 3.51 19.40
C GLY A 66 0.94 2.73 18.33
N SER A 67 1.35 1.50 18.62
CA SER A 67 1.99 0.61 17.64
C SER A 67 1.05 0.27 16.48
N ALA A 68 -0.19 -0.14 16.78
CA ALA A 68 -1.20 -0.42 15.76
C ALA A 68 -1.48 0.80 14.87
N PHE A 69 -1.52 2.00 15.46
CA PHE A 69 -1.67 3.26 14.72
C PHE A 69 -0.50 3.54 13.79
N LEU A 70 0.75 3.29 14.22
CA LEU A 70 1.92 3.43 13.36
C LEU A 70 1.92 2.40 12.22
N PHE A 71 1.54 1.15 12.50
CA PHE A 71 1.38 0.13 11.45
C PHE A 71 0.33 0.53 10.41
N TRP A 72 -0.78 1.13 10.83
CA TRP A 72 -1.80 1.66 9.93
C TRP A 72 -1.23 2.73 8.99
N ILE A 73 -0.46 3.68 9.53
CA ILE A 73 0.21 4.72 8.71
C ILE A 73 1.20 4.09 7.73
N ILE A 74 2.04 3.17 8.21
CA ILE A 74 3.03 2.47 7.38
C ILE A 74 2.32 1.73 6.24
N GLU A 75 1.24 1.01 6.51
CA GLU A 75 0.49 0.32 5.47
C GLU A 75 -0.06 1.29 4.42
N GLY A 76 -0.63 2.41 4.84
CA GLY A 76 -1.11 3.46 3.93
C GLY A 76 0.00 4.04 3.06
N LEU A 77 1.19 4.28 3.62
CA LEU A 77 2.36 4.73 2.87
C LEU A 77 2.78 3.70 1.80
N TRP A 78 2.87 2.42 2.19
CA TRP A 78 3.18 1.31 1.29
C TRP A 78 2.15 1.20 0.15
N LYS A 79 0.85 1.31 0.45
CA LYS A 79 -0.19 1.29 -0.57
C LYS A 79 -0.18 2.52 -1.47
N SER A 80 0.19 3.69 -0.95
CA SER A 80 0.37 4.88 -1.77
C SER A 80 1.56 4.73 -2.73
N PHE A 81 2.65 4.08 -2.31
CA PHE A 81 3.78 3.73 -3.19
C PHE A 81 3.41 2.71 -4.27
N GLN A 82 2.65 1.66 -3.90
CA GLN A 82 2.09 0.71 -4.87
C GLN A 82 1.21 1.42 -5.90
N TYR A 83 0.37 2.35 -5.44
CA TYR A 83 -0.56 3.07 -6.30
C TYR A 83 0.16 3.84 -7.42
N ALA A 84 1.35 4.39 -7.13
CA ALA A 84 2.11 5.17 -8.09
C ALA A 84 2.57 4.35 -9.32
N TYR A 85 2.77 3.04 -9.18
CA TYR A 85 3.11 2.15 -10.31
C TYR A 85 1.96 1.92 -11.29
N TYR A 86 0.69 1.99 -10.84
CA TYR A 86 -0.46 1.76 -11.73
C TYR A 86 -0.57 2.78 -12.86
N LEU A 87 0.02 3.98 -12.71
CA LEU A 87 0.07 4.94 -13.83
C LEU A 87 0.79 4.35 -15.03
N ARG A 88 1.99 3.78 -14.80
CA ARG A 88 2.81 3.20 -15.87
C ARG A 88 2.19 1.94 -16.44
N ILE A 89 1.60 1.10 -15.59
CA ILE A 89 0.88 -0.12 -16.01
C ILE A 89 -0.25 0.25 -16.99
N ARG A 90 -1.09 1.23 -16.65
CA ARG A 90 -2.18 1.70 -17.54
C ARG A 90 -1.68 2.31 -18.85
N MET A 91 -0.55 3.02 -18.83
CA MET A 91 0.07 3.54 -20.07
C MET A 91 0.48 2.41 -21.02
N ILE A 92 1.05 1.33 -20.47
CA ILE A 92 1.44 0.14 -21.23
C ILE A 92 0.21 -0.62 -21.75
N GLU A 93 -0.83 -0.76 -20.94
CA GLU A 93 -2.09 -1.39 -21.35
C GLU A 93 -2.76 -0.62 -22.49
N GLY A 94 -2.82 0.72 -22.40
CA GLY A 94 -3.33 1.57 -23.47
C GLY A 94 -2.48 1.50 -24.75
N TYR A 95 -1.18 1.25 -24.63
CA TYR A 95 -0.31 1.01 -25.79
C TYR A 95 -0.65 -0.32 -26.50
N PHE A 96 -0.81 -1.40 -25.73
CA PHE A 96 -1.17 -2.71 -26.31
C PHE A 96 -2.62 -2.80 -26.80
N SER A 97 -3.55 -2.07 -26.18
CA SER A 97 -4.94 -1.96 -26.65
C SER A 97 -5.08 -1.14 -27.94
N GLY A 98 -4.05 -0.36 -28.29
CA GLY A 98 -4.04 0.51 -29.47
C GLY A 98 -4.62 1.90 -29.24
N GLU A 99 -4.97 2.25 -27.99
CA GLU A 99 -5.36 3.61 -27.60
C GLU A 99 -4.20 4.60 -27.75
N ASN A 100 -3.00 4.19 -27.33
CA ASN A 100 -1.78 4.99 -27.42
C ASN A 100 -0.90 4.51 -28.59
N LYS A 101 -0.52 5.43 -29.49
CA LYS A 101 0.25 5.09 -30.70
C LYS A 101 1.73 4.87 -30.45
N THR A 102 2.29 5.48 -29.41
CA THR A 102 3.71 5.43 -29.09
C THR A 102 3.91 5.39 -27.59
N LEU A 103 4.90 4.62 -27.14
CA LEU A 103 5.29 4.54 -25.75
C LEU A 103 6.80 4.29 -25.66
N THR A 104 7.51 5.20 -25.00
CA THR A 104 8.95 5.01 -24.75
C THR A 104 9.15 4.00 -23.62
N PRO A 105 9.96 2.95 -23.79
CA PRO A 105 10.26 1.98 -22.72
C PRO A 105 11.14 2.58 -21.60
N PHE A 106 11.23 1.86 -20.48
CA PHE A 106 12.12 2.15 -19.34
C PHE A 106 11.85 3.48 -18.62
N GLN A 107 10.58 3.86 -18.49
CA GLN A 107 10.17 5.11 -17.82
C GLN A 107 9.53 4.87 -16.45
N ILE A 108 9.83 3.74 -15.80
CA ILE A 108 9.25 3.36 -14.48
C ILE A 108 9.44 4.48 -13.44
N SER A 109 10.69 4.89 -13.19
CA SER A 109 11.02 5.86 -12.13
C SER A 109 10.40 7.24 -12.40
N THR A 110 10.49 7.72 -13.64
CA THR A 110 9.91 9.00 -14.07
C THR A 110 8.38 9.01 -13.90
N SER A 111 7.72 7.93 -14.36
CA SER A 111 6.27 7.77 -14.25
C SER A 111 5.83 7.65 -12.79
N TRP A 112 6.55 6.87 -11.99
CA TRP A 112 6.29 6.68 -10.57
C TRP A 112 6.42 8.02 -9.80
N SER A 113 7.51 8.77 -10.01
CA SER A 113 7.75 10.05 -9.35
C SER A 113 6.67 11.08 -9.67
N THR A 114 6.29 11.16 -10.95
CA THR A 114 5.18 12.01 -11.41
C THR A 114 3.86 11.62 -10.73
N SER A 115 3.54 10.33 -10.71
CA SER A 115 2.33 9.80 -10.10
C SER A 115 2.30 10.04 -8.58
N TRP A 116 3.42 9.82 -7.89
CA TRP A 116 3.56 10.02 -6.46
C TRP A 116 3.35 11.48 -6.06
N ARG A 117 4.07 12.40 -6.72
CA ARG A 117 3.98 13.85 -6.46
C ARG A 117 2.59 14.41 -6.72
N ALA A 118 1.89 13.92 -7.74
CA ALA A 118 0.52 14.34 -8.04
C ALA A 118 -0.50 13.94 -6.95
N GLY A 119 -0.23 12.87 -6.20
CA GLY A 119 -1.11 12.41 -5.12
C GLY A 119 -0.80 13.03 -3.77
N GLY A 120 0.48 13.04 -3.40
CA GLY A 120 0.98 13.55 -2.12
C GLY A 120 0.18 13.06 -0.90
N TRP A 121 0.03 13.94 0.08
CA TRP A 121 -0.71 13.67 1.31
C TRP A 121 -2.19 13.39 1.09
N LYS A 122 -2.83 14.03 0.09
CA LYS A 122 -4.25 13.83 -0.21
C LYS A 122 -4.54 12.37 -0.56
N ARG A 123 -3.68 11.76 -1.39
CA ARG A 123 -3.81 10.33 -1.73
C ARG A 123 -3.59 9.46 -0.50
N LEU A 124 -2.58 9.76 0.32
CA LEU A 124 -2.31 8.98 1.53
C LEU A 124 -3.52 8.97 2.47
N PHE A 125 -4.09 10.12 2.80
CA PHE A 125 -5.26 10.18 3.68
C PHE A 125 -6.47 9.46 3.10
N TRP A 126 -6.67 9.52 1.79
CA TRP A 126 -7.73 8.75 1.13
C TRP A 126 -7.48 7.24 1.16
N ILE A 127 -6.24 6.80 1.00
CA ILE A 127 -5.87 5.38 1.09
C ILE A 127 -6.04 4.88 2.53
N LEU A 128 -5.66 5.67 3.54
CA LEU A 128 -5.77 5.28 4.95
C LEU A 128 -7.21 4.97 5.37
N THR A 129 -8.22 5.56 4.71
CA THR A 129 -9.63 5.29 4.98
C THR A 129 -10.20 4.10 4.22
N TRP A 130 -9.42 3.43 3.37
CA TRP A 130 -9.87 2.22 2.69
C TRP A 130 -10.15 1.08 3.70
N PRO A 131 -11.31 0.40 3.62
CA PRO A 131 -11.70 -0.59 4.61
C PRO A 131 -10.65 -1.68 4.86
N HIS A 132 -10.03 -2.20 3.80
CA HIS A 132 -9.04 -3.27 3.93
C HIS A 132 -7.71 -2.80 4.54
N ILE A 133 -7.43 -1.49 4.59
CA ILE A 133 -6.25 -0.90 5.25
C ILE A 133 -6.61 -0.54 6.69
N PHE A 134 -7.74 0.12 6.88
CA PHE A 134 -8.21 0.62 8.18
C PHE A 134 -8.66 -0.46 9.16
N LEU A 135 -9.52 -1.39 8.72
CA LEU A 135 -10.22 -2.34 9.60
C LEU A 135 -9.29 -3.22 10.43
N PRO A 136 -8.16 -3.74 9.90
CA PRO A 136 -7.26 -4.60 10.68
C PRO A 136 -6.61 -3.90 11.88
N HIS A 137 -6.46 -2.57 11.84
CA HIS A 137 -5.80 -1.81 12.91
C HIS A 137 -6.81 -1.15 13.87
N LEU A 138 -8.02 -0.86 13.38
CA LEU A 138 -9.05 -0.16 14.15
C LEU A 138 -9.33 -0.80 15.50
N ALA A 139 -9.44 -2.13 15.52
CA ALA A 139 -9.75 -2.88 16.73
C ALA A 139 -8.75 -2.58 17.85
N THR A 140 -7.44 -2.66 17.58
CA THR A 140 -6.42 -2.39 18.59
C THR A 140 -6.32 -0.90 18.92
N VAL A 141 -6.38 -0.02 17.91
CA VAL A 141 -6.28 1.42 18.11
C VAL A 141 -7.37 1.94 19.06
N LEU A 142 -8.56 1.34 19.02
CA LEU A 142 -9.66 1.68 19.95
C LEU A 142 -9.64 0.85 21.24
N ALA A 143 -9.37 -0.45 21.16
CA ALA A 143 -9.41 -1.31 22.33
C ALA A 143 -8.37 -0.92 23.39
N GLY A 144 -7.15 -0.53 22.98
CA GLY A 144 -6.10 -0.14 23.92
C GLY A 144 -6.51 1.01 24.85
N PRO A 145 -6.92 2.19 24.32
CA PRO A 145 -7.36 3.31 25.15
C PRO A 145 -8.62 3.01 25.96
N LEU A 146 -9.58 2.26 25.41
CA LEU A 146 -10.81 1.89 26.11
C LEU A 146 -10.52 0.96 27.29
N LEU A 147 -9.68 -0.06 27.11
CA LEU A 147 -9.27 -0.97 28.17
C LEU A 147 -8.41 -0.25 29.21
N TYR A 148 -7.51 0.64 28.79
CA TYR A 148 -6.72 1.45 29.71
C TYR A 148 -7.62 2.31 30.60
N ALA A 149 -8.59 3.01 30.01
CA ALA A 149 -9.56 3.80 30.76
C ALA A 149 -10.37 2.94 31.74
N TYR A 150 -10.80 1.75 31.31
CA TYR A 150 -11.53 0.81 32.16
C TYR A 150 -10.71 0.35 33.38
N PHE A 151 -9.46 -0.05 33.18
CA PHE A 151 -8.62 -0.60 34.26
C PHE A 151 -8.00 0.46 35.19
N VAL A 152 -7.85 1.71 34.73
CA VAL A 152 -7.18 2.77 35.49
C VAL A 152 -8.15 3.73 36.16
N LEU A 153 -9.36 3.91 35.61
CA LEU A 153 -10.36 4.85 36.15
C LEU A 153 -11.42 4.19 37.04
N GLN A 154 -11.38 2.86 37.21
CA GLN A 154 -12.19 2.10 38.18
C GLN A 154 -11.34 1.69 39.37
#